data_AF-A0A2T3B3X6-F1
#
_entry.id   AF-A0A2T3B3X6-F1
#
_cell.length_a   1.000
_cell.length_b   1.000
_cell.length_c   1.000
_cell.angle_alpha   90.00
_cell.angle_beta   90.00
_cell.angle_gamma   90.00
#
_symmetry.space_group_name_H-M   'P 1'
#
loop_
_entity.id
_entity.type
_entity.pdbx_description
1 polymer ?
#
loop_
_entity_poly.entity_id
_entity_poly.type
_entity_poly.pdbx_seq_one_letter_code
_entity_poly.pdbx_strand_id
1 'polypeptide(L)'
;MSHANGMNAGMGGGGGMVGFPTPAGHQSDLNFIMQMVEDLSRQLEINQRMTASIVEKIGKVRERAKNMDLTNDELIALVSAEMNEDTNNLEKENSELRQQLDKSEYNKVENWKLAVHGANILSDILEKMHKFKEQHEKDTLAWHKNYRKQLADEREENLNLRNQINDMKAAACRANEHLRGLRRWLTDHDELNELRIQNIALRQEKRSWKRMALPHLHDSDSEFSDDDDLIDPEEKKRLAAEAAEKRKAEDGKDNGEGGSGGEGVSAVA
;
A
#
# COMPACT_ATOMS: atom_id res chain seq x y z
N MET A 1 -4.53 9.71 72.99
CA MET A 1 -4.28 10.10 74.38
C MET A 1 -2.84 10.61 74.47
N SER A 2 -2.69 11.91 74.68
CA SER A 2 -1.42 12.57 74.99
C SER A 2 -1.10 12.40 76.47
N HIS A 3 0.13 12.05 76.84
CA HIS A 3 0.71 12.53 78.09
C HIS A 3 2.22 12.74 77.93
N ALA A 4 2.61 13.99 78.18
CA ALA A 4 3.96 14.47 78.33
C ALA A 4 4.39 14.41 79.80
N ASN A 5 5.71 14.33 80.00
CA ASN A 5 6.57 14.88 81.07
C ASN A 5 7.63 13.85 81.43
N GLY A 6 8.93 14.13 81.36
CA GLY A 6 9.55 15.41 81.73
C GLY A 6 9.78 15.43 83.23
N MET A 7 10.67 14.56 83.72
CA MET A 7 11.10 14.50 85.11
C MET A 7 12.63 14.38 85.13
N ASN A 8 13.30 15.51 84.94
CA ASN A 8 14.70 15.69 85.31
C ASN A 8 14.73 16.04 86.79
N ALA A 9 14.87 15.02 87.64
CA ALA A 9 15.15 15.19 89.05
C ALA A 9 16.67 15.27 89.22
N GLY A 10 17.18 16.49 89.31
CA GLY A 10 18.50 16.74 89.90
C GLY A 10 18.50 16.46 91.40
N MET A 11 19.73 16.36 91.92
CA MET A 11 20.17 16.17 93.31
C MET A 11 20.36 14.69 93.69
N GLY A 12 21.56 14.16 93.95
CA GLY A 12 22.87 14.74 94.19
C GLY A 12 23.65 13.82 95.13
N GLY A 13 24.98 13.74 94.97
CA GLY A 13 25.89 13.34 96.05
C GLY A 13 26.71 12.06 95.83
N GLY A 14 28.03 12.24 95.81
CA GLY A 14 29.05 11.18 95.93
C GLY A 14 29.82 10.97 94.62
N GLY A 15 30.87 11.72 94.28
CA GLY A 15 31.97 12.12 95.14
C GLY A 15 33.10 11.08 95.03
N GLY A 16 34.00 11.30 94.06
CA GLY A 16 35.40 10.88 94.05
C GLY A 16 35.74 9.41 94.36
N MET A 17 36.17 8.67 93.34
CA MET A 17 37.41 7.91 93.44
C MET A 17 38.13 7.93 92.09
N VAL A 18 39.06 8.89 92.02
CA VAL A 18 40.14 8.97 91.04
C VAL A 18 41.08 7.78 91.25
N GLY A 19 41.43 7.12 90.15
CA GLY A 19 42.77 6.58 89.97
C GLY A 19 43.15 5.36 90.80
N PHE A 20 42.71 4.18 90.34
CA PHE A 20 43.61 3.04 90.21
C PHE A 20 43.36 2.42 88.82
N PRO A 21 44.38 2.28 87.96
CA PRO A 21 44.22 1.61 86.67
C PRO A 21 43.84 0.15 86.94
N THR A 22 42.60 -0.21 86.62
CA THR A 22 42.22 -1.62 86.58
C THR A 22 43.10 -2.30 85.52
N PRO A 23 43.77 -3.43 85.84
CA PRO A 23 44.66 -4.11 84.91
C PRO A 23 43.96 -4.37 83.57
N ALA A 24 44.68 -4.21 82.45
CA ALA A 24 44.13 -4.19 81.08
C ALA A 24 43.26 -5.41 80.70
N GLY A 25 43.33 -6.52 81.43
CA GLY A 25 42.47 -7.70 81.24
C GLY A 25 41.13 -7.66 82.00
N HIS A 26 40.98 -6.79 83.00
CA HIS A 26 39.78 -6.78 83.84
C HIS A 26 38.59 -6.14 83.12
N GLN A 27 38.83 -5.15 82.26
CA GLN A 27 37.80 -4.55 81.39
C GLN A 27 37.39 -5.49 80.24
N SER A 28 38.33 -6.28 79.69
CA SER A 28 38.00 -7.29 78.67
C SER A 28 37.22 -8.45 79.26
N ASP A 29 37.56 -8.87 80.49
CA ASP A 29 36.83 -9.91 81.22
C ASP A 29 35.44 -9.42 81.64
N LEU A 30 35.30 -8.15 82.07
CA LEU A 30 33.99 -7.54 82.34
C LEU A 30 33.11 -7.45 81.09
N ASN A 31 33.69 -7.09 79.94
CA ASN A 31 32.97 -7.08 78.68
C ASN A 31 32.57 -8.49 78.23
N PHE A 32 33.45 -9.48 78.42
CA PHE A 32 33.14 -10.89 78.14
C PHE A 32 32.04 -11.43 79.04
N ILE A 33 32.10 -11.13 80.34
CA ILE A 33 31.06 -11.49 81.31
C ILE A 33 29.74 -10.77 80.99
N MET A 34 29.76 -9.48 80.61
CA MET A 34 28.55 -8.77 80.18
C MET A 34 27.95 -9.39 78.92
N GLN A 35 28.76 -9.72 77.91
CA GLN A 35 28.28 -10.39 76.70
C GLN A 35 27.71 -11.77 77.00
N MET A 36 28.36 -12.54 77.88
CA MET A 36 27.85 -13.84 78.32
C MET A 36 26.55 -13.71 79.11
N VAL A 37 26.41 -12.68 79.95
CA VAL A 37 25.18 -12.37 80.69
C VAL A 37 24.06 -11.91 79.74
N GLU A 38 24.36 -11.12 78.72
CA GLU A 38 23.42 -10.74 77.67
C GLU A 38 22.96 -11.96 76.86
N ASP A 39 23.88 -12.87 76.50
CA ASP A 39 23.55 -14.11 75.82
C ASP A 39 22.71 -15.06 76.70
N LEU A 40 23.07 -15.21 77.98
CA LEU A 40 22.28 -15.94 78.96
C LEU A 40 20.90 -15.29 79.19
N SER A 41 20.81 -13.96 79.18
CA SER A 41 19.55 -13.23 79.30
C SER A 41 18.66 -13.44 78.07
N ARG A 42 19.24 -13.41 76.88
CA ARG A 42 18.54 -13.73 75.63
C ARG A 42 18.08 -15.19 75.61
N GLN A 43 18.93 -16.12 76.04
CA GLN A 43 18.55 -17.53 76.18
C GLN A 43 17.45 -17.73 77.22
N LEU A 44 17.51 -17.00 78.34
CA LEU A 44 16.50 -17.07 79.39
C LEU A 44 15.16 -16.50 78.92
N GLU A 45 15.17 -15.41 78.14
CA GLU A 45 13.96 -14.86 77.51
C GLU A 45 13.36 -15.86 76.50
N ILE A 46 14.20 -16.52 75.69
CA ILE A 46 13.77 -17.59 74.78
C ILE A 46 13.19 -18.77 75.57
N ASN A 47 13.85 -19.19 76.66
CA ASN A 47 13.37 -20.27 77.52
C ASN A 47 12.06 -19.91 78.21
N GLN A 48 11.88 -18.67 78.65
CA GLN A 48 10.63 -18.20 79.24
C GLN A 48 9.49 -18.22 78.20
N ARG A 49 9.74 -17.74 76.97
CA ARG A 49 8.76 -17.79 75.88
C ARG A 49 8.40 -19.23 75.49
N MET A 50 9.39 -20.11 75.39
CA MET A 50 9.17 -21.53 75.10
C MET A 50 8.37 -22.20 76.21
N THR A 51 8.72 -21.96 77.48
CA THR A 51 8.01 -22.49 78.64
C THR A 51 6.58 -21.98 78.70
N ALA A 52 6.35 -20.69 78.42
CA ALA A 52 5.00 -20.12 78.35
C ALA A 52 4.16 -20.81 77.25
N SER A 53 4.73 -21.04 76.07
CA SER A 53 4.06 -21.78 74.99
C SER A 53 3.77 -23.23 75.37
N ILE A 54 4.70 -23.90 76.07
CA ILE A 54 4.51 -25.27 76.57
C ILE A 54 3.38 -25.31 77.60
N VAL A 55 3.36 -24.38 78.56
CA VAL A 55 2.31 -24.30 79.58
C VAL A 55 0.95 -24.01 78.95
N GLU A 56 0.88 -23.13 77.96
CA GLU A 56 -0.36 -22.87 77.21
C GLU A 56 -0.87 -24.13 76.49
N LYS A 57 0.03 -24.86 75.81
CA LYS A 57 -0.30 -26.12 75.12
C LYS A 57 -0.71 -27.22 76.10
N ILE A 58 -0.01 -27.35 77.24
CA ILE A 58 -0.38 -28.28 78.32
C ILE A 58 -1.74 -27.90 78.91
N GLY A 59 -2.05 -26.60 79.05
CA GLY A 59 -3.35 -26.10 79.48
C GLY A 59 -4.47 -26.57 78.55
N LYS A 60 -4.28 -26.42 77.23
CA LYS A 60 -5.24 -26.89 76.21
C LYS A 60 -5.38 -28.42 76.22
N VAL A 61 -4.28 -29.16 76.38
CA VAL A 61 -4.28 -30.62 76.49
C VAL A 61 -5.05 -31.08 77.74
N ARG A 62 -4.80 -30.45 78.88
CA ARG A 62 -5.49 -30.74 80.15
C ARG A 62 -6.99 -30.40 80.09
N GLU A 63 -7.35 -29.29 79.45
CA GLU A 63 -8.73 -28.89 79.24
C GLU A 63 -9.48 -29.90 78.35
N ARG A 64 -8.85 -30.36 77.27
CA ARG A 64 -9.40 -31.44 76.42
C ARG A 64 -9.53 -32.78 77.17
N ALA A 65 -8.52 -33.15 77.96
CA ALA A 65 -8.56 -34.35 78.80
C ALA A 65 -9.78 -34.35 79.73
N LYS A 66 -10.03 -33.20 80.36
CA LYS A 66 -11.14 -33.00 81.29
C LYS A 66 -12.50 -32.97 80.60
N ASN A 67 -12.58 -32.41 79.39
CA ASN A 67 -13.84 -32.27 78.67
C ASN A 67 -14.31 -33.57 77.99
N MET A 68 -13.40 -34.52 77.77
CA MET A 68 -13.68 -35.79 77.07
C MET A 68 -13.52 -37.04 77.95
N ASP A 69 -13.21 -36.88 79.26
CA ASP A 69 -12.95 -37.98 80.21
C ASP A 69 -11.97 -39.05 79.70
N LEU A 70 -10.90 -38.62 79.03
CA LEU A 70 -9.91 -39.50 78.39
C LEU A 70 -8.85 -39.97 79.39
N THR A 71 -8.40 -41.21 79.25
CA THR A 71 -7.19 -41.68 79.96
C THR A 71 -5.92 -41.11 79.31
N ASN A 72 -4.81 -41.02 80.06
CA ASN A 72 -3.56 -40.43 79.55
C ASN A 72 -3.07 -41.08 78.25
N ASP A 73 -3.21 -42.40 78.11
CA ASP A 73 -2.77 -43.13 76.92
C ASP A 73 -3.65 -42.85 75.70
N GLU A 74 -4.97 -42.73 75.90
CA GLU A 74 -5.93 -42.35 74.83
C GLU A 74 -5.73 -40.91 74.38
N LEU A 75 -5.40 -40.01 75.30
CA LEU A 75 -5.12 -38.62 74.98
C LEU A 75 -3.82 -38.45 74.18
N ILE A 76 -2.76 -39.18 74.54
CA ILE A 76 -1.50 -39.19 73.78
C ILE A 76 -1.74 -39.76 72.38
N ALA A 77 -2.55 -40.81 72.24
CA ALA A 77 -2.91 -41.38 70.95
C ALA A 77 -3.71 -40.40 70.08
N LEU A 78 -4.71 -39.70 70.65
CA LEU A 78 -5.51 -38.69 69.95
C LEU A 78 -4.68 -37.49 69.50
N VAL A 79 -3.84 -36.95 70.38
CA VAL A 79 -2.94 -35.83 70.02
C VAL A 79 -1.93 -36.26 68.97
N SER A 80 -1.40 -37.48 69.06
CA SER A 80 -0.50 -38.01 68.02
C SER A 80 -1.21 -38.21 66.69
N ALA A 81 -2.49 -38.61 66.69
CA ALA A 81 -3.30 -38.73 65.49
C ALA A 81 -3.62 -37.35 64.88
N GLU A 82 -4.02 -36.36 65.69
CA GLU A 82 -4.26 -34.97 65.26
C GLU A 82 -2.98 -34.36 64.66
N MET A 83 -1.83 -34.52 65.33
CA MET A 83 -0.55 -34.06 64.83
C MET A 83 -0.16 -34.74 63.52
N ASN A 84 -0.38 -36.06 63.38
CA ASN A 84 -0.10 -36.79 62.15
C ASN A 84 -1.02 -36.36 61.00
N GLU A 85 -2.30 -36.11 61.29
CA GLU A 85 -3.27 -35.60 60.32
C GLU A 85 -2.91 -34.18 59.86
N ASP A 86 -2.56 -33.30 60.79
CA ASP A 86 -2.06 -31.95 60.49
C ASP A 86 -0.78 -31.99 59.65
N THR A 87 0.18 -32.87 59.97
CA THR A 87 1.40 -33.02 59.16
C THR A 87 1.08 -33.51 57.74
N ASN A 88 0.18 -34.49 57.59
CA ASN A 88 -0.21 -35.01 56.28
C ASN A 88 -0.95 -33.94 55.45
N ASN A 89 -1.80 -33.13 56.11
CA ASN A 89 -2.50 -32.02 55.48
C ASN A 89 -1.50 -30.95 55.00
N LEU A 90 -0.54 -30.57 55.85
CA LEU A 90 0.52 -29.63 55.48
C LEU A 90 1.40 -30.15 54.33
N GLU A 91 1.74 -31.44 54.31
CA GLU A 91 2.49 -32.05 53.21
C GLU A 91 1.70 -32.02 51.89
N LYS A 92 0.39 -32.30 51.96
CA LYS A 92 -0.50 -32.23 50.80
C LYS A 92 -0.60 -30.80 50.27
N GLU A 93 -0.84 -29.82 51.14
CA GLU A 93 -0.86 -28.40 50.76
C GLU A 93 0.47 -27.95 50.17
N ASN A 94 1.61 -28.38 50.73
CA ASN A 94 2.94 -28.05 50.20
C ASN A 94 3.14 -28.65 48.81
N SER A 95 2.69 -29.89 48.59
CA SER A 95 2.73 -30.56 47.29
C SER A 95 1.87 -29.82 46.25
N GLU A 96 0.64 -29.45 46.62
CA GLU A 96 -0.27 -28.69 45.76
C GLU A 96 0.29 -27.31 45.43
N LEU A 97 0.85 -26.59 46.41
CA LEU A 97 1.48 -25.30 46.21
C LEU A 97 2.71 -25.38 45.30
N ARG A 98 3.54 -26.43 45.43
CA ARG A 98 4.66 -26.68 44.52
C ARG A 98 4.19 -26.95 43.09
N GLN A 99 3.17 -27.78 42.93
CA GLN A 99 2.60 -28.06 41.61
C GLN A 99 2.01 -26.79 40.96
N GLN A 100 1.33 -25.95 41.75
CA GLN A 100 0.80 -24.67 41.28
C GLN A 100 1.92 -23.70 40.90
N LEU A 101 3.01 -23.67 41.67
CA LEU A 101 4.19 -22.86 41.37
C LEU A 101 4.82 -23.29 40.05
N ASP A 102 5.04 -24.59 39.84
CA ASP A 102 5.61 -25.13 38.60
C ASP A 102 4.72 -24.81 37.39
N LYS A 103 3.40 -24.97 37.54
CA LYS A 103 2.43 -24.62 36.49
C LYS A 103 2.43 -23.12 36.19
N SER A 104 2.55 -22.28 37.22
CA SER A 104 2.63 -20.83 37.07
C SER A 104 3.89 -20.41 36.34
N GLU A 105 5.05 -20.95 36.71
CA GLU A 105 6.32 -20.69 36.03
C GLU A 105 6.29 -21.18 34.58
N TYR A 106 5.74 -22.37 34.32
CA TYR A 106 5.53 -22.87 32.95
C TYR A 106 4.66 -21.91 32.11
N ASN A 107 3.50 -21.51 32.64
CA ASN A 107 2.58 -20.60 31.96
C ASN A 107 3.21 -19.23 31.71
N LYS A 108 4.01 -18.71 32.64
CA LYS A 108 4.75 -17.46 32.48
C LYS A 108 5.75 -17.54 31.33
N VAL A 109 6.49 -18.65 31.24
CA VAL A 109 7.45 -18.90 30.15
C VAL A 109 6.73 -19.01 28.79
N GLU A 110 5.62 -19.76 28.72
CA GLU A 110 4.82 -19.87 27.49
C GLU A 110 4.20 -18.53 27.07
N ASN A 111 3.63 -17.78 28.01
CA ASN A 111 3.09 -16.45 27.73
C ASN A 111 4.18 -15.47 27.24
N TRP A 112 5.39 -15.56 27.81
CA TRP A 112 6.52 -14.76 27.34
C TRP A 112 6.92 -15.12 25.91
N LYS A 113 6.99 -16.42 25.57
CA LYS A 113 7.27 -16.86 24.19
C LYS A 113 6.22 -16.33 23.22
N LEU A 114 4.94 -16.38 23.60
CA LEU A 114 3.85 -15.85 22.78
C LEU A 114 3.98 -14.34 22.58
N ALA A 115 4.33 -13.59 23.62
CA ALA A 115 4.56 -12.15 23.53
C ALA A 115 5.73 -11.82 22.59
N VAL A 116 6.84 -12.54 22.69
CA VAL A 116 7.99 -12.39 21.78
C VAL A 116 7.59 -12.72 20.33
N HIS A 117 6.84 -13.80 20.11
CA HIS A 117 6.38 -14.16 18.78
C HIS A 117 5.45 -13.10 18.18
N GLY A 118 4.52 -12.57 18.99
CA GLY A 118 3.66 -11.46 18.60
C GLY A 118 4.45 -10.20 18.23
N ALA A 119 5.47 -9.85 19.02
CA ALA A 119 6.35 -8.72 18.73
C ALA A 119 7.10 -8.89 17.39
N ASN A 120 7.61 -10.09 17.11
CA ASN A 120 8.29 -10.39 15.85
C ASN A 120 7.33 -10.27 14.66
N ILE A 121 6.12 -10.83 14.75
CA ILE A 121 5.11 -10.70 13.69
C ILE A 121 4.76 -9.22 13.44
N LEU A 122 4.58 -8.43 14.50
CA LEU A 122 4.28 -7.01 14.36
C LEU A 122 5.44 -6.24 13.71
N SER A 123 6.69 -6.59 14.05
CA SER A 123 7.87 -6.03 13.40
C SER A 123 7.90 -6.35 11.90
N ASP A 124 7.64 -7.61 11.52
CA ASP A 124 7.59 -8.05 10.13
C ASP A 124 6.49 -7.35 9.33
N ILE A 125 5.30 -7.21 9.94
CA ILE A 125 4.17 -6.50 9.32
C ILE A 125 4.53 -5.03 9.11
N LEU A 126 5.17 -4.40 10.10
CA LEU A 126 5.58 -3.00 10.02
C LEU A 126 6.60 -2.78 8.90
N GLU A 127 7.61 -3.66 8.79
CA GLU A 127 8.60 -3.59 7.70
C GLU A 127 7.95 -3.78 6.33
N LYS A 128 7.05 -4.76 6.18
CA LYS A 128 6.31 -5.00 4.93
C LYS A 128 5.41 -3.81 4.58
N MET A 129 4.76 -3.18 5.56
CA MET A 129 3.91 -2.00 5.37
C MET A 129 4.74 -0.81 4.88
N HIS A 130 5.91 -0.58 5.45
CA HIS A 130 6.81 0.48 4.98
C HIS A 130 7.26 0.26 3.54
N LYS A 131 7.70 -0.96 3.20
CA LYS A 131 8.08 -1.32 1.82
C LYS A 131 6.91 -1.17 0.85
N PHE A 132 5.72 -1.62 1.24
CA PHE A 132 4.51 -1.48 0.44
C PHE A 132 4.18 -0.01 0.18
N LYS A 133 4.19 0.83 1.22
CA LYS A 133 3.92 2.26 1.10
C LYS A 133 4.91 2.94 0.15
N GLU A 134 6.20 2.69 0.34
CA GLU A 134 7.25 3.26 -0.52
C GLU A 134 7.05 2.85 -1.99
N GLN A 135 6.80 1.57 -2.24
CA GLN A 135 6.57 1.06 -3.59
C GLN A 135 5.31 1.66 -4.22
N HIS A 136 4.21 1.71 -3.46
CA HIS A 136 2.96 2.29 -3.93
C HIS A 136 3.09 3.78 -4.25
N GLU A 137 3.79 4.55 -3.42
CA GLU A 137 4.07 5.96 -3.68
C GLU A 137 4.94 6.14 -4.94
N LYS A 138 5.95 5.29 -5.14
CA LYS A 138 6.78 5.31 -6.36
C LYS A 138 5.94 5.02 -7.60
N ASP A 139 5.11 3.99 -7.56
CA ASP A 139 4.30 3.57 -8.71
C ASP A 139 3.24 4.61 -9.08
N THR A 140 2.57 5.19 -8.08
CA THR A 140 1.59 6.28 -8.30
C THR A 140 2.26 7.53 -8.86
N LEU A 141 3.42 7.93 -8.33
CA LEU A 141 4.20 9.04 -8.88
C LEU A 141 4.67 8.78 -10.31
N ALA A 142 5.14 7.57 -10.59
CA ALA A 142 5.55 7.17 -11.93
C ALA A 142 4.38 7.23 -12.92
N TRP A 143 3.21 6.75 -12.52
CA TRP A 143 1.98 6.83 -13.31
C TRP A 143 1.59 8.28 -13.59
N HIS A 144 1.55 9.14 -12.57
CA HIS A 144 1.24 10.56 -12.75
C HIS A 144 2.27 11.28 -13.63
N LYS A 145 3.55 10.94 -13.53
CA LYS A 145 4.60 11.51 -14.39
C LYS A 145 4.43 11.07 -15.84
N ASN A 146 4.17 9.79 -16.07
CA ASN A 146 3.95 9.25 -17.41
C ASN A 146 2.71 9.87 -18.06
N TYR A 147 1.58 9.93 -17.34
CA TYR A 147 0.36 10.55 -17.85
C TYR A 147 0.54 12.04 -18.19
N ARG A 148 1.25 12.79 -17.34
CA ARG A 148 1.57 14.20 -17.64
C ARG A 148 2.46 14.35 -18.87
N LYS A 149 3.41 13.43 -19.05
CA LYS A 149 4.28 13.40 -20.24
C LYS A 149 3.46 13.13 -21.49
N GLN A 150 2.64 12.09 -21.50
CA GLN A 150 1.75 11.78 -22.62
C GLN A 150 0.87 12.99 -22.98
N LEU A 151 0.27 13.65 -21.99
CA LEU A 151 -0.55 14.83 -22.24
C LEU A 151 0.25 16.02 -22.81
N ALA A 152 1.54 16.14 -22.48
CA ALA A 152 2.41 17.16 -23.06
C ALA A 152 2.78 16.80 -24.52
N ASP A 153 3.14 15.56 -24.77
CA ASP A 153 3.50 15.04 -26.10
C ASP A 153 2.31 15.22 -27.08
N GLU A 154 1.09 14.88 -26.66
CA GLU A 154 -0.13 15.07 -27.48
C GLU A 154 -0.43 16.55 -27.76
N ARG A 155 -0.16 17.45 -26.81
CA ARG A 155 -0.32 18.89 -27.01
C ARG A 155 0.72 19.45 -27.99
N GLU A 156 1.95 18.97 -27.90
CA GLU A 156 3.03 19.33 -28.82
C GLU A 156 2.71 18.84 -30.24
N GLU A 157 2.25 17.60 -30.39
CA GLU A 157 1.82 17.06 -31.69
C GLU A 157 0.64 17.86 -32.26
N ASN A 158 -0.37 18.18 -31.44
CA ASN A 158 -1.50 19.00 -31.89
C ASN A 158 -1.06 20.39 -32.35
N LEU A 159 -0.10 21.01 -31.65
CA LEU A 159 0.48 22.29 -32.05
C LEU A 159 1.24 22.16 -33.38
N ASN A 160 2.05 21.12 -33.53
CA ASN A 160 2.79 20.85 -34.77
C ASN A 160 1.86 20.65 -35.97
N LEU A 161 0.80 19.86 -35.82
CA LEU A 161 -0.21 19.65 -36.85
C LEU A 161 -0.91 20.95 -37.25
N ARG A 162 -1.25 21.81 -36.26
CA ARG A 162 -1.83 23.14 -36.55
C ARG A 162 -0.88 24.03 -37.31
N ASN A 163 0.41 24.02 -36.95
CA ASN A 163 1.44 24.78 -37.66
C ASN A 163 1.58 24.29 -39.11
N GLN A 164 1.66 22.97 -39.32
CA GLN A 164 1.70 22.38 -40.67
C GLN A 164 0.48 22.75 -41.51
N ILE A 165 -0.72 22.70 -40.94
CA ILE A 165 -1.95 23.11 -41.64
C ILE A 165 -1.89 24.60 -41.99
N ASN A 166 -1.41 25.45 -41.10
CA ASN A 166 -1.26 26.88 -41.36
C ASN A 166 -0.24 27.15 -42.47
N ASP A 167 0.88 26.43 -42.48
CA ASP A 167 1.90 26.54 -43.53
C ASP A 167 1.36 26.08 -44.88
N MET A 168 0.64 24.95 -44.91
CA MET A 168 -0.04 24.47 -46.11
C MET A 168 -1.08 25.47 -46.62
N LYS A 169 -1.91 26.03 -45.73
CA LYS A 169 -2.88 27.07 -46.09
C LYS A 169 -2.19 28.31 -46.65
N ALA A 170 -1.11 28.77 -46.02
CA ALA A 170 -0.33 29.90 -46.50
C ALA A 170 0.29 29.62 -47.88
N ALA A 171 0.84 28.42 -48.10
CA ALA A 171 1.36 28.00 -49.39
C ALA A 171 0.26 27.93 -50.46
N ALA A 172 -0.91 27.37 -50.13
CA ALA A 172 -2.07 27.32 -51.02
C ALA A 172 -2.61 28.72 -51.36
N CYS A 173 -2.63 29.65 -50.40
CA CYS A 173 -2.98 31.05 -50.64
C CYS A 173 -2.00 31.71 -51.62
N ARG A 174 -0.69 31.52 -51.43
CA ARG A 174 0.33 32.03 -52.37
C ARG A 174 0.16 31.44 -53.76
N ALA A 175 -0.04 30.13 -53.87
CA ALA A 175 -0.29 29.45 -55.16
C ALA A 175 -1.54 29.98 -55.85
N ASN A 176 -2.65 30.17 -55.12
CA ASN A 176 -3.86 30.75 -55.65
C ASN A 176 -3.67 32.21 -56.12
N GLU A 177 -2.89 33.00 -55.39
CA GLU A 177 -2.56 34.36 -55.81
C GLU A 177 -1.74 34.36 -57.11
N HIS A 178 -0.76 33.44 -57.24
CA HIS A 178 -0.03 33.26 -58.50
C HIS A 178 -0.95 32.85 -59.66
N LEU A 179 -1.89 31.93 -59.45
CA LEU A 179 -2.85 31.52 -60.49
C LEU A 179 -3.78 32.67 -60.89
N ARG A 180 -4.25 33.47 -59.93
CA ARG A 180 -5.05 34.68 -60.21
C ARG A 180 -4.23 35.71 -60.98
N GLY A 181 -2.98 35.91 -60.60
CA GLY A 181 -2.03 36.78 -61.31
C GLY A 181 -1.82 36.32 -62.75
N LEU A 182 -1.58 35.02 -62.97
CA LEU A 182 -1.45 34.43 -64.30
C LEU A 182 -2.73 34.56 -65.12
N ARG A 183 -3.91 34.33 -64.53
CA ARG A 183 -5.20 34.51 -65.22
C ARG A 183 -5.40 35.96 -65.64
N ARG A 184 -5.14 36.92 -64.75
CA ARG A 184 -5.21 38.36 -65.07
C ARG A 184 -4.23 38.72 -66.17
N TRP A 185 -2.98 38.27 -66.07
CA TRP A 185 -2.00 38.49 -67.13
C TRP A 185 -2.50 37.92 -68.46
N LEU A 186 -3.04 36.71 -68.49
CA LEU A 186 -3.52 36.08 -69.71
C LEU A 186 -4.80 36.71 -70.30
N THR A 187 -5.63 37.37 -69.50
CA THR A 187 -6.83 38.10 -69.97
C THR A 187 -6.52 39.52 -70.39
N ASP A 188 -5.65 40.18 -69.65
CA ASP A 188 -5.37 41.61 -69.77
C ASP A 188 -4.17 41.89 -70.69
N HIS A 189 -3.47 40.84 -71.15
CA HIS A 189 -2.39 40.98 -72.12
C HIS A 189 -2.97 41.11 -73.53
N ASP A 190 -2.99 42.35 -74.01
CA ASP A 190 -3.62 42.75 -75.27
C ASP A 190 -3.15 41.89 -76.45
N GLU A 191 -1.85 41.65 -76.61
CA GLU A 191 -1.30 40.86 -77.72
C GLU A 191 -1.85 39.41 -77.74
N LEU A 192 -1.93 38.76 -76.58
CA LEU A 192 -2.44 37.39 -76.49
C LEU A 192 -3.96 37.34 -76.73
N ASN A 193 -4.68 38.35 -76.26
CA ASN A 193 -6.11 38.46 -76.49
C ASN A 193 -6.42 38.71 -77.96
N GLU A 194 -5.69 39.61 -78.61
CA GLU A 194 -5.77 39.88 -80.05
C GLU A 194 -5.47 38.62 -80.87
N LEU A 195 -4.38 37.91 -80.55
CA LEU A 195 -4.02 36.66 -81.22
C LEU A 195 -5.10 35.58 -81.05
N ARG A 196 -5.76 35.49 -79.89
CA ARG A 196 -6.90 34.59 -79.68
C ARG A 196 -8.09 34.95 -80.55
N ILE A 197 -8.48 36.22 -80.57
CA ILE A 197 -9.60 36.71 -81.39
C ILE A 197 -9.31 36.46 -82.87
N GLN A 198 -8.09 36.76 -83.34
CA GLN A 198 -7.66 36.49 -84.71
C GLN A 198 -7.68 34.99 -85.02
N ASN A 199 -7.23 34.13 -84.11
CA ASN A 199 -7.26 32.68 -84.33
C ASN A 199 -8.70 32.16 -84.49
N ILE A 200 -9.62 32.62 -83.64
CA ILE A 200 -11.04 32.27 -83.72
C ILE A 200 -11.63 32.78 -85.05
N ALA A 201 -11.36 34.03 -85.43
CA ALA A 201 -11.81 34.61 -86.70
C ALA A 201 -11.30 33.81 -87.90
N LEU A 202 -10.00 33.49 -87.97
CA LEU A 202 -9.42 32.68 -89.04
C LEU A 202 -10.00 31.27 -89.10
N ARG A 203 -10.34 30.66 -87.96
CA ARG A 203 -11.03 29.36 -87.92
C ARG A 203 -12.46 29.47 -88.46
N GLN A 204 -13.20 30.50 -88.08
CA GLN A 204 -14.55 30.76 -88.59
C GLN A 204 -14.54 31.03 -90.09
N GLU A 205 -13.58 31.82 -90.58
CA GLU A 205 -13.37 32.03 -92.01
C GLU A 205 -13.06 30.70 -92.71
N LYS A 206 -12.12 29.90 -92.19
CA LYS A 206 -11.84 28.57 -92.74
C LYS A 206 -13.10 27.70 -92.82
N ARG A 207 -13.96 27.71 -91.79
CA ARG A 207 -15.25 27.00 -91.79
C ARG A 207 -16.20 27.55 -92.85
N SER A 208 -16.33 28.88 -92.97
CA SER A 208 -17.20 29.50 -93.96
C SER A 208 -16.74 29.20 -95.39
N TRP A 209 -15.44 29.30 -95.67
CA TRP A 209 -14.84 28.91 -96.95
C TRP A 209 -15.08 27.42 -97.27
N LYS A 210 -14.90 26.53 -96.28
CA LYS A 210 -15.20 25.11 -96.45
C LYS A 210 -16.68 24.86 -96.79
N ARG A 211 -17.62 25.53 -96.11
CA ARG A 211 -19.06 25.41 -96.38
C ARG A 211 -19.42 25.93 -97.77
N MET A 212 -18.81 27.03 -98.21
CA MET A 212 -18.99 27.55 -99.57
C MET A 212 -18.43 26.62 -100.64
N ALA A 213 -17.31 25.94 -100.36
CA ALA A 213 -16.68 25.01 -101.28
C ALA A 213 -17.37 23.65 -101.36
N LEU A 214 -18.12 23.23 -100.33
CA LEU A 214 -18.77 21.91 -100.24
C LEU A 214 -20.26 22.02 -99.82
N PRO A 215 -21.16 22.54 -100.69
CA PRO A 215 -22.54 22.84 -100.29
C PRO A 215 -23.47 21.63 -100.08
N HIS A 216 -23.06 20.44 -100.53
CA HIS A 216 -23.88 19.22 -100.47
C HIS A 216 -23.55 18.30 -99.28
N LEU A 217 -22.56 18.67 -98.45
CA LEU A 217 -22.20 17.93 -97.26
C LEU A 217 -23.10 18.37 -96.10
N HIS A 218 -23.67 17.42 -95.36
CA HIS A 218 -24.59 17.69 -94.25
C HIS A 218 -23.83 18.30 -93.06
N ASP A 219 -24.39 19.31 -92.39
CA ASP A 219 -23.78 20.02 -91.24
C ASP A 219 -23.52 19.14 -90.00
N SER A 220 -23.75 17.82 -90.08
CA SER A 220 -23.58 16.86 -88.97
C SER A 220 -22.19 16.20 -88.92
N ASP A 221 -21.27 16.58 -89.79
CA ASP A 221 -19.88 16.11 -89.68
C ASP A 221 -19.20 16.77 -88.48
N SER A 222 -18.53 15.96 -87.65
CA SER A 222 -17.84 16.40 -86.42
C SER A 222 -16.87 17.56 -86.68
N GLU A 223 -16.34 17.69 -87.90
CA GLU A 223 -15.41 18.74 -88.31
C GLU A 223 -16.05 20.13 -88.49
N PHE A 224 -17.38 20.22 -88.46
CA PHE A 224 -18.15 21.46 -88.56
C PHE A 224 -18.76 21.92 -87.24
N SER A 225 -18.67 21.10 -86.17
CA SER A 225 -19.27 21.41 -84.88
C SER A 225 -18.52 22.51 -84.13
N ASP A 226 -19.27 23.38 -83.48
CA ASP A 226 -18.79 24.41 -82.56
C ASP A 226 -18.18 23.80 -81.28
N ASP A 227 -18.51 22.55 -80.96
CA ASP A 227 -18.10 21.85 -79.73
C ASP A 227 -16.60 21.49 -79.68
N ASP A 228 -15.91 21.43 -80.82
CA ASP A 228 -14.49 21.10 -80.88
C ASP A 228 -13.59 22.26 -80.42
N ASP A 229 -14.13 23.47 -80.28
CA ASP A 229 -13.40 24.64 -79.76
C ASP A 229 -13.48 24.76 -78.21
N LEU A 230 -14.39 24.04 -77.55
CA LEU A 230 -14.65 24.12 -76.10
C LEU A 230 -13.93 23.06 -75.25
N ILE A 231 -13.58 21.91 -75.85
CA ILE A 231 -12.97 20.78 -75.15
C ILE A 231 -11.58 20.56 -75.74
N ASP A 232 -10.55 20.57 -74.88
CA ASP A 232 -9.18 20.21 -75.26
C ASP A 232 -9.19 18.83 -75.96
N PRO A 233 -8.58 18.67 -77.15
CA PRO A 233 -8.53 17.39 -77.85
C PRO A 233 -7.98 16.24 -76.99
N GLU A 234 -7.13 16.53 -76.00
CA GLU A 234 -6.64 15.53 -75.04
C GLU A 234 -7.69 15.17 -73.98
N GLU A 235 -8.46 16.14 -73.51
CA GLU A 235 -9.55 15.90 -72.56
C GLU A 235 -10.71 15.13 -73.22
N LYS A 236 -10.99 15.38 -74.50
CA LYS A 236 -11.94 14.59 -75.30
C LYS A 236 -11.54 13.12 -75.38
N LYS A 237 -10.23 12.83 -75.52
CA LYS A 237 -9.70 11.45 -75.50
C LYS A 237 -9.83 10.81 -74.12
N ARG A 238 -9.56 11.56 -73.04
CA ARG A 238 -9.75 11.06 -71.66
C ARG A 238 -11.20 10.71 -71.38
N LEU A 239 -12.12 11.61 -71.72
CA LEU A 239 -13.57 11.39 -71.54
C LEU A 239 -14.09 10.22 -72.37
N ALA A 240 -13.62 10.05 -73.60
CA ALA A 240 -13.96 8.91 -74.43
C ALA A 240 -13.44 7.59 -73.83
N ALA A 241 -12.24 7.59 -73.24
CA ALA A 241 -11.69 6.43 -72.54
C ALA A 241 -12.48 6.08 -71.27
N GLU A 242 -12.81 7.08 -70.44
CA GLU A 242 -13.66 6.91 -69.24
C GLU A 242 -15.05 6.40 -69.61
N ALA A 243 -15.66 6.91 -70.69
CA ALA A 243 -16.96 6.44 -71.18
C ALA A 243 -16.88 4.99 -71.70
N ALA A 244 -15.80 4.60 -72.37
CA ALA A 244 -15.58 3.23 -72.82
C ALA A 244 -15.35 2.26 -71.65
N GLU A 245 -14.66 2.70 -70.59
CA GLU A 245 -14.45 1.92 -69.37
C GLU A 245 -15.75 1.72 -68.59
N LYS A 246 -16.58 2.77 -68.45
CA LYS A 246 -17.92 2.65 -67.85
C LYS A 246 -18.82 1.68 -68.61
N ARG A 247 -18.83 1.74 -69.94
CA ARG A 247 -19.59 0.78 -70.77
C ARG A 247 -19.13 -0.66 -70.55
N LYS A 248 -17.82 -0.91 -70.49
CA LYS A 248 -17.27 -2.23 -70.16
C LYS A 248 -17.65 -2.71 -68.76
N ALA A 249 -17.71 -1.80 -67.79
CA ALA A 249 -18.12 -2.12 -66.41
C ALA A 249 -19.63 -2.43 -66.30
N GLU A 250 -20.47 -1.77 -67.12
CA GLU A 250 -21.90 -2.06 -67.23
C GLU A 250 -22.15 -3.42 -67.91
N ASP A 251 -21.46 -3.71 -69.01
CA ASP A 251 -21.54 -5.01 -69.71
C ASP A 251 -21.01 -6.20 -68.86
N GLY A 252 -20.09 -5.94 -67.93
CA GLY A 252 -19.55 -6.94 -67.00
C GLY A 252 -20.47 -7.29 -65.83
N LYS A 253 -21.41 -6.41 -65.47
CA LYS A 253 -22.40 -6.68 -64.40
C LYS A 253 -23.54 -7.56 -64.88
N ASP A 254 -23.90 -7.50 -66.16
CA ASP A 254 -25.03 -8.27 -66.72
C ASP A 254 -24.70 -9.76 -66.92
N ASN A 255 -23.42 -10.15 -66.83
CA ASN A 255 -22.97 -11.55 -66.92
C ASN A 255 -22.71 -12.23 -65.56
N GLY A 256 -23.00 -11.57 -64.43
CA GLY A 256 -22.64 -12.03 -63.08
C GLY A 256 -23.77 -12.66 -62.24
N GLU A 257 -25.03 -12.58 -62.66
CA GLU A 257 -26.19 -13.12 -61.92
C GLU A 257 -26.81 -14.31 -62.66
N GLY A 258 -26.12 -15.46 -62.66
CA GLY A 258 -26.62 -16.66 -63.33
C GLY A 258 -25.83 -17.91 -63.01
N GLY A 259 -25.85 -18.38 -61.75
CA GLY A 259 -25.46 -19.76 -61.47
C GLY A 259 -24.92 -20.05 -60.07
N SER A 260 -25.81 -20.32 -59.11
CA SER A 260 -25.50 -21.28 -58.04
C SER A 260 -26.79 -21.77 -57.38
N GLY A 261 -27.24 -22.94 -57.83
CA GLY A 261 -28.30 -23.71 -57.19
C GLY A 261 -28.06 -25.20 -57.41
N GLY A 262 -27.86 -25.93 -56.31
CA GLY A 262 -28.14 -27.37 -56.22
C GLY A 262 -27.00 -28.31 -55.85
N GLU A 263 -27.15 -28.92 -54.66
CA GLU A 263 -26.78 -30.30 -54.27
C GLU A 263 -25.28 -30.65 -54.12
N GLY A 264 -24.78 -31.34 -53.09
CA GLY A 264 -25.35 -31.99 -51.91
C GLY A 264 -24.30 -32.92 -51.26
N VAL A 265 -24.68 -33.53 -50.12
CA VAL A 265 -24.13 -34.75 -49.50
C VAL A 265 -23.05 -34.62 -48.40
N SER A 266 -23.53 -34.81 -47.15
CA SER A 266 -23.08 -35.77 -46.12
C SER A 266 -21.59 -36.18 -46.03
N ALA A 267 -20.98 -36.00 -44.85
CA ALA A 267 -20.56 -37.09 -43.95
C ALA A 267 -19.53 -36.63 -42.88
N VAL A 268 -19.86 -36.94 -41.62
CA VAL A 268 -18.99 -37.55 -40.58
C VAL A 268 -17.64 -36.90 -40.24
N ALA A 269 -17.58 -36.26 -39.06
CA ALA A 269 -16.73 -36.58 -37.90
C ALA A 269 -16.64 -35.36 -36.96
#